data_AF-A0A072UZE9-F1
#
_entry.id   AF-A0A072UZE9-F1
#
_cell.length_a   1.000
_cell.length_b   1.000
_cell.length_c   1.000
_cell.angle_alpha   90.00
_cell.angle_beta   90.00
_cell.angle_gamma   90.00
#
_symmetry.space_group_name_H-M   'P 1'
#
loop_
_entity.id
_entity.type
_entity.pdbx_description
1 polymer ?
#
loop_
_entity_poly.entity_id
_entity_poly.type
_entity_poly.pdbx_seq_one_letter_code
_entity_poly.pdbx_strand_id
1 'polypeptide(L)'
;MKKFILERNLLYPNPFEKDLTPEEKAICRKYDVLMCFHTKEKHNEFLRTVISEHRYLKRIQELREAIVIGSRSLAEAYIYLANKRRNEDEGSARRVRESILVFPNNHGVPNALMSPDSAGTRPAVLATSSVVKATKYSVANLLSEVEKRFCCELRFSPTMYLKMQENLSVQMIVGSVSSMFDVHQMFKMDTMKIDRVHDMLIMKGIRSP
;
A
#
# COMPACT_ATOMS: atom_id res chain seq x y z
N MET A 1 -11.69 0.95 44.58
CA MET A 1 -12.52 0.89 43.35
C MET A 1 -12.83 2.27 42.75
N LYS A 2 -13.44 3.22 43.49
CA LYS A 2 -13.75 4.57 42.96
C LYS A 2 -12.53 5.35 42.43
N LYS A 3 -11.37 5.28 43.10
CA LYS A 3 -10.13 5.96 42.66
C LYS A 3 -9.67 5.51 41.26
N PHE A 4 -9.75 4.21 40.98
CA PHE A 4 -9.37 3.65 39.67
C PHE A 4 -10.29 4.14 38.54
N ILE A 5 -11.60 4.20 38.79
CA ILE A 5 -12.59 4.66 37.81
C ILE A 5 -12.37 6.13 37.43
N LEU A 6 -12.07 6.98 38.42
CA LEU A 6 -11.71 8.38 38.20
C LEU A 6 -10.35 8.52 37.50
N GLU A 7 -9.34 7.80 37.97
CA GLU A 7 -7.98 7.84 37.41
C GLU A 7 -7.97 7.44 35.93
N ARG A 8 -8.79 6.47 35.55
CA ARG A 8 -8.90 5.98 34.17
C ARG A 8 -9.89 6.73 33.30
N ASN A 9 -10.52 7.80 33.79
CA ASN A 9 -11.55 8.55 33.08
C ASN A 9 -12.67 7.66 32.51
N LEU A 10 -13.01 6.53 33.14
CA LEU A 10 -14.02 5.60 32.60
C LEU A 10 -15.44 6.20 32.56
N LEU A 11 -15.63 7.37 33.15
CA LEU A 11 -16.89 8.12 33.18
C LEU A 11 -16.99 9.19 32.08
N TYR A 12 -15.89 9.58 31.45
CA TYR A 12 -15.86 10.66 30.46
C TYR A 12 -15.07 10.25 29.21
N PRO A 13 -15.51 10.66 28.00
CA PRO A 13 -14.77 10.38 26.77
C PRO A 13 -13.33 10.86 26.89
N ASN A 14 -12.37 9.95 26.74
CA ASN A 14 -10.96 10.27 26.75
C ASN A 14 -10.68 11.27 25.61
N PRO A 15 -9.95 12.39 25.82
CA PRO A 15 -9.62 13.32 24.74
C PRO A 15 -8.98 12.65 23.52
N PHE A 16 -8.26 11.54 23.73
CA PHE A 16 -7.72 10.70 22.64
C PHE A 16 -8.81 10.08 21.75
N GLU A 17 -9.96 9.72 22.30
CA GLU A 17 -11.03 9.02 21.58
C GLU A 17 -11.94 9.97 20.77
N LYS A 18 -11.76 11.29 20.90
CA LYS A 18 -12.60 12.27 20.20
C LYS A 18 -12.47 12.18 18.69
N ASP A 19 -11.24 12.01 18.20
CA ASP A 19 -10.91 11.99 16.77
C ASP A 19 -10.93 10.59 16.15
N LEU A 20 -11.36 9.58 16.93
CA LEU A 20 -11.41 8.20 16.48
C LEU A 20 -12.73 7.90 15.75
N THR A 21 -12.62 7.22 14.62
CA THR A 21 -13.75 6.62 13.92
C THR A 21 -14.42 5.52 14.77
N PRO A 22 -15.68 5.14 14.49
CA PRO A 22 -16.34 4.06 15.21
C PRO A 22 -15.58 2.73 15.16
N GLU A 23 -14.92 2.45 14.04
CA GLU A 23 -14.03 1.30 13.85
C GLU A 23 -12.84 1.35 14.80
N GLU A 24 -12.15 2.50 14.86
CA GLU A 24 -10.99 2.72 15.74
C GLU A 24 -11.38 2.64 17.23
N LYS A 25 -12.55 3.16 17.61
CA LYS A 25 -13.08 3.02 18.97
C LYS A 25 -13.33 1.55 19.33
N ALA A 26 -13.83 0.75 18.39
CA ALA A 26 -14.00 -0.68 18.60
C ALA A 26 -12.66 -1.41 18.78
N ILE A 27 -11.60 -0.96 18.09
CA ILE A 27 -10.24 -1.46 18.30
C ILE A 27 -9.77 -1.13 19.72
N CYS A 28 -9.86 0.11 20.17
CA CYS A 28 -9.47 0.49 21.54
C CYS A 28 -10.17 -0.36 22.60
N ARG A 29 -11.48 -0.57 22.47
CA ARG A 29 -12.27 -1.37 23.42
C ARG A 29 -11.78 -2.81 23.58
N LYS A 30 -11.20 -3.42 22.53
CA LYS A 30 -10.62 -4.77 22.63
C LYS A 30 -9.42 -4.81 23.59
N TYR A 31 -8.76 -3.68 23.78
CA TYR A 31 -7.58 -3.55 24.64
C TYR A 31 -7.89 -3.01 26.03
N ASP A 32 -9.16 -2.70 26.35
CA ASP A 32 -9.57 -2.24 27.69
C ASP A 32 -9.18 -3.24 28.80
N VAL A 33 -9.13 -4.54 28.48
CA VAL A 33 -8.67 -5.58 29.40
C VAL A 33 -7.21 -5.35 29.82
N LEU A 34 -6.37 -4.83 28.93
CA LEU A 34 -4.97 -4.53 29.22
C LEU A 34 -4.77 -3.26 30.03
N MET A 35 -5.83 -2.48 30.25
CA MET A 35 -5.74 -1.23 30.99
C MET A 35 -5.22 -1.50 32.41
N CYS A 36 -5.61 -2.61 33.05
CA CYS A 36 -5.21 -2.92 34.42
C CYS A 36 -3.69 -3.12 34.62
N PHE A 37 -2.94 -3.42 33.56
CA PHE A 37 -1.50 -3.67 33.61
C PHE A 37 -0.62 -2.44 33.33
N HIS A 38 -1.22 -1.33 32.92
CA HIS A 38 -0.52 -0.12 32.52
C HIS A 38 -0.89 1.06 33.42
N THR A 39 0.00 2.04 33.55
CA THR A 39 -0.41 3.38 33.99
C THR A 39 -1.33 3.99 32.91
N LYS A 40 -2.13 4.98 33.28
CA LYS A 40 -3.06 5.64 32.34
C LYS A 40 -2.31 6.19 31.12
N GLU A 41 -1.16 6.80 31.34
CA GLU A 41 -0.32 7.42 30.32
C GLU A 41 0.23 6.37 29.36
N LYS A 42 0.80 5.28 29.91
CA LYS A 42 1.32 4.17 29.11
C LYS A 42 0.24 3.46 28.31
N HIS A 43 -0.94 3.28 28.89
CA HIS A 43 -2.06 2.68 28.15
C HIS A 43 -2.51 3.57 26.99
N ASN A 44 -2.60 4.87 27.20
CA ASN A 44 -2.95 5.82 26.14
C ASN A 44 -1.90 5.87 25.03
N GLU A 45 -0.61 5.80 25.38
CA GLU A 45 0.47 5.68 24.40
C GLU A 45 0.38 4.39 23.59
N PHE A 46 0.14 3.27 24.26
CA PHE A 46 -0.11 1.99 23.61
C PHE A 46 -1.29 2.07 22.62
N LEU A 47 -2.44 2.61 23.04
CA LEU A 47 -3.59 2.78 22.16
C LEU A 47 -3.29 3.71 20.97
N ARG A 48 -2.53 4.79 21.17
CA ARG A 48 -2.07 5.66 20.07
C ARG A 48 -1.27 4.88 19.03
N THR A 49 -0.37 4.00 19.47
CA THR A 49 0.43 3.15 18.58
C THR A 49 -0.42 2.12 17.84
N VAL A 50 -1.36 1.47 18.52
CA VAL A 50 -2.27 0.50 17.89
C VAL A 50 -3.12 1.17 16.80
N ILE A 51 -3.64 2.38 17.08
CA ILE A 51 -4.44 3.12 16.09
C ILE A 51 -3.58 3.59 14.92
N SER A 52 -2.36 4.08 15.17
CA SER A 52 -1.48 4.48 14.08
C SER A 52 -1.14 3.28 13.18
N GLU A 53 -0.81 2.13 13.76
CA GLU A 53 -0.59 0.88 13.04
C GLU A 53 -1.81 0.49 12.18
N HIS A 54 -3.01 0.50 12.77
CA HIS A 54 -4.25 0.23 12.03
C HIS A 54 -4.41 1.16 10.82
N ARG A 55 -4.17 2.47 11.00
CA ARG A 55 -4.23 3.46 9.91
C ARG A 55 -3.21 3.17 8.81
N TYR A 56 -1.99 2.80 9.17
CA TYR A 56 -0.94 2.44 8.20
C TYR A 56 -1.34 1.20 7.41
N LEU A 57 -1.80 0.14 8.07
CA LEU A 57 -2.21 -1.10 7.40
C LEU A 57 -3.41 -0.87 6.47
N LYS A 58 -4.42 -0.11 6.93
CA LYS A 58 -5.57 0.28 6.11
C LYS A 58 -5.13 1.05 4.87
N ARG A 59 -4.19 1.99 5.03
CA ARG A 59 -3.64 2.78 3.92
C ARG A 59 -2.87 1.92 2.91
N ILE A 60 -2.07 0.96 3.38
CA ILE A 60 -1.36 0.02 2.51
C ILE A 60 -2.35 -0.83 1.71
N GLN A 61 -3.40 -1.32 2.37
CA GLN A 61 -4.43 -2.12 1.72
C GLN A 61 -5.17 -1.32 0.63
N GLU A 62 -5.59 -0.10 0.93
CA GLU A 62 -6.21 0.82 -0.04
C GLU A 62 -5.33 1.08 -1.27
N LEU A 63 -4.03 1.29 -1.05
CA LEU A 63 -3.08 1.51 -2.14
C LEU A 63 -2.89 0.26 -3.00
N ARG A 64 -2.85 -0.93 -2.38
CA ARG A 64 -2.80 -2.20 -3.10
C ARG A 64 -4.04 -2.41 -3.95
N GLU A 65 -5.23 -2.10 -3.43
CA GLU A 65 -6.48 -2.17 -4.20
C GLU A 65 -6.46 -1.20 -5.40
N ALA A 66 -5.98 0.04 -5.20
CA ALA A 66 -5.86 1.00 -6.29
C ALA A 66 -4.90 0.51 -7.40
N ILE A 67 -3.81 -0.17 -7.03
CA ILE A 67 -2.88 -0.80 -8.00
C ILE A 67 -3.57 -1.92 -8.78
N VAL A 68 -4.34 -2.79 -8.10
CA VAL A 68 -5.09 -3.88 -8.76
C VAL A 68 -6.11 -3.35 -9.75
N ILE A 69 -6.72 -2.20 -9.45
CA ILE A 69 -7.67 -1.50 -10.33
C ILE A 69 -6.99 -0.86 -11.55
N GLY A 70 -5.66 -0.90 -11.61
CA GLY A 70 -4.88 -0.42 -12.74
C GLY A 70 -4.46 1.04 -12.62
N SER A 71 -4.49 1.62 -11.41
CA SER A 71 -3.94 2.96 -11.17
C SER A 71 -2.45 2.97 -11.53
N ARG A 72 -2.05 3.88 -12.43
CA ARG A 72 -0.67 3.97 -12.94
C ARG A 72 0.15 5.03 -12.22
N SER A 73 -0.51 5.90 -11.47
CA SER A 73 0.13 6.97 -10.70
C SER A 73 -0.48 7.11 -9.30
N LEU A 74 0.29 7.69 -8.39
CA LEU A 74 -0.17 7.96 -7.02
C LEU A 74 -1.37 8.94 -7.03
N ALA A 75 -1.40 9.90 -7.96
CA ALA A 75 -2.49 10.86 -8.11
C ALA A 75 -3.81 10.17 -8.50
N GLU A 76 -3.77 9.24 -9.46
CA GLU A 76 -4.93 8.42 -9.84
C GLU A 76 -5.44 7.58 -8.66
N ALA A 77 -4.52 6.98 -7.88
CA ALA A 77 -4.88 6.23 -6.69
C ALA A 77 -5.59 7.12 -5.64
N TYR A 78 -5.14 8.36 -5.42
CA TYR A 78 -5.81 9.29 -4.52
C TYR A 78 -7.22 9.69 -5.00
N ILE A 79 -7.39 9.93 -6.31
CA ILE A 79 -8.70 10.23 -6.90
C ILE A 79 -9.63 9.03 -6.72
N TYR A 80 -9.16 7.81 -7.00
CA TYR A 80 -9.92 6.59 -6.77
C TYR A 80 -10.36 6.44 -5.32
N LEU A 81 -9.45 6.64 -4.36
CA LEU A 81 -9.76 6.52 -2.94
C LEU A 81 -10.68 7.64 -2.43
N ALA A 82 -10.61 8.84 -3.00
CA ALA A 82 -11.58 9.90 -2.74
C ALA A 82 -12.98 9.53 -3.28
N ASN A 83 -13.05 8.94 -4.47
CA ASN A 83 -14.32 8.44 -5.04
C ASN A 83 -14.89 7.29 -4.22
N LYS A 84 -14.04 6.33 -3.80
CA LYS A 84 -14.43 5.18 -2.98
C LYS A 84 -15.08 5.62 -1.68
N ARG A 85 -14.47 6.57 -0.96
CA ARG A 85 -15.04 7.15 0.27
C ARG A 85 -16.40 7.81 0.03
N ARG A 86 -16.53 8.63 -1.03
CA ARG A 86 -17.82 9.24 -1.40
C ARG A 86 -18.90 8.20 -1.67
N ASN A 87 -18.56 7.12 -2.38
CA ASN A 87 -19.50 6.06 -2.71
C ASN A 87 -19.92 5.23 -1.47
N GLU A 88 -19.04 5.04 -0.49
CA GLU A 88 -19.36 4.37 0.78
C GLU A 88 -20.33 5.20 1.63
N ASP A 89 -20.12 6.53 1.69
CA ASP A 89 -21.00 7.46 2.39
C ASP A 89 -22.39 7.54 1.72
N GLU A 90 -22.44 7.66 0.38
CA GLU A 90 -23.69 7.68 -0.39
C GLU A 90 -24.42 6.33 -0.39
N GLY A 91 -23.69 5.21 -0.45
CA GLY A 91 -24.24 3.86 -0.39
C GLY A 91 -24.87 3.55 0.97
N SER A 92 -24.27 4.03 2.06
CA SER A 92 -24.85 3.91 3.40
C SER A 92 -26.14 4.74 3.53
N ALA A 93 -26.18 5.95 2.95
CA ALA A 93 -27.37 6.81 2.92
C ALA A 93 -28.51 6.21 2.08
N ARG A 94 -28.19 5.55 0.95
CA ARG A 94 -29.18 4.84 0.13
C ARG A 94 -29.78 3.65 0.86
N ARG A 95 -28.98 2.82 1.55
CA ARG A 95 -29.51 1.70 2.34
C ARG A 95 -30.38 2.14 3.52
N VAL A 96 -30.09 3.29 4.13
CA VAL A 96 -30.96 3.89 5.16
C VAL A 96 -32.29 4.35 4.55
N ARG A 97 -32.29 4.93 3.34
CA ARG A 97 -33.55 5.29 2.63
C ARG A 97 -34.34 4.06 2.17
N GLU A 98 -33.66 3.05 1.68
CA GLU A 98 -34.28 1.82 1.16
C GLU A 98 -34.84 0.95 2.29
N SER A 99 -34.19 0.96 3.47
CA SER A 99 -34.70 0.39 4.72
C SER A 99 -35.99 1.06 5.21
N ILE A 100 -36.29 2.30 4.78
CA ILE A 100 -37.52 3.03 5.15
C ILE A 100 -38.65 2.74 4.14
N LEU A 101 -38.37 2.13 2.97
CA LEU A 101 -39.30 2.00 1.86
C LEU A 101 -39.89 0.59 1.65
N VAL A 102 -39.76 -0.33 2.61
CA VAL A 102 -40.40 -1.64 2.53
C VAL A 102 -41.89 -1.56 2.93
N PHE A 103 -42.73 -1.29 1.90
CA PHE A 103 -44.18 -1.58 1.70
C PHE A 103 -45.28 -0.70 2.36
N PRO A 104 -46.54 -0.64 1.82
CA PRO A 104 -47.12 -1.07 0.51
C PRO A 104 -47.85 0.03 -0.32
N ASN A 105 -48.11 -0.23 -1.62
CA ASN A 105 -49.29 0.12 -2.47
C ASN A 105 -49.91 1.55 -2.42
N ASN A 106 -50.39 2.20 -3.49
CA ASN A 106 -50.92 1.83 -4.80
C ASN A 106 -51.06 3.13 -5.67
N HIS A 107 -51.49 2.96 -6.94
CA HIS A 107 -52.26 3.86 -7.82
C HIS A 107 -51.68 5.20 -8.35
N GLY A 108 -51.60 5.31 -9.69
CA GLY A 108 -51.80 6.55 -10.46
C GLY A 108 -50.72 6.90 -11.48
N VAL A 109 -50.99 6.71 -12.78
CA VAL A 109 -50.14 7.05 -13.94
C VAL A 109 -50.36 8.54 -14.38
N PRO A 110 -49.71 9.10 -15.43
CA PRO A 110 -48.69 10.16 -15.34
C PRO A 110 -49.09 11.46 -16.09
N ASN A 111 -48.27 12.52 -16.05
CA ASN A 111 -47.80 13.21 -17.27
C ASN A 111 -47.01 14.52 -17.06
N ALA A 112 -46.12 14.71 -18.05
CA ALA A 112 -45.67 15.95 -18.70
C ALA A 112 -44.88 16.99 -17.88
N LEU A 113 -43.64 17.24 -18.34
CA LEU A 113 -43.28 18.56 -18.90
C LEU A 113 -42.07 18.41 -19.84
N MET A 114 -42.16 19.13 -20.95
CA MET A 114 -41.31 19.12 -22.15
C MET A 114 -40.31 20.29 -22.14
N SER A 115 -39.08 20.03 -22.62
CA SER A 115 -38.18 20.83 -23.49
C SER A 115 -37.74 22.28 -23.09
N PRO A 116 -36.81 22.97 -23.81
CA PRO A 116 -35.94 22.58 -24.95
C PRO A 116 -34.46 23.09 -24.92
N ASP A 117 -33.76 22.73 -26.01
CA ASP A 117 -32.44 23.07 -26.57
C ASP A 117 -31.75 24.42 -26.28
N SER A 118 -30.41 24.42 -26.30
CA SER A 118 -29.61 25.53 -26.86
C SER A 118 -28.26 25.06 -27.40
N ALA A 119 -27.87 25.67 -28.51
CA ALA A 119 -26.92 25.21 -29.51
C ALA A 119 -25.44 25.57 -29.23
N GLY A 120 -24.55 24.70 -29.71
CA GLY A 120 -23.36 25.07 -30.47
C GLY A 120 -22.11 25.53 -29.69
N THR A 121 -21.01 24.79 -29.84
CA THR A 121 -19.72 25.26 -30.41
C THR A 121 -18.68 24.13 -30.31
N ARG A 122 -18.20 23.65 -31.46
CA ARG A 122 -16.95 22.86 -31.58
C ARG A 122 -15.75 23.82 -31.50
N PRO A 123 -14.56 23.36 -31.10
CA PRO A 123 -13.60 23.06 -32.17
C PRO A 123 -12.81 21.77 -31.96
N ALA A 124 -12.41 21.21 -33.10
CA ALA A 124 -11.51 20.09 -33.25
C ALA A 124 -10.12 20.40 -32.64
N VAL A 125 -9.56 19.44 -31.92
CA VAL A 125 -8.11 19.41 -31.63
C VAL A 125 -7.56 18.06 -32.09
N LEU A 126 -6.97 18.15 -33.28
CA LEU A 126 -5.72 17.56 -33.72
C LEU A 126 -5.19 16.37 -32.90
N ALA A 127 -5.25 15.20 -33.53
CA ALA A 127 -4.40 14.08 -33.20
C ALA A 127 -2.95 14.41 -33.57
N THR A 128 -2.08 14.55 -32.58
CA THR A 128 -0.63 14.41 -32.77
C THR A 128 -0.18 13.13 -32.07
N SER A 129 0.23 12.20 -32.92
CA SER A 129 0.86 10.93 -32.62
C SER A 129 2.12 11.10 -31.76
N SER A 130 2.21 10.26 -30.71
CA SER A 130 3.36 9.47 -30.23
C SER A 130 4.78 10.05 -30.35
N VAL A 131 5.71 9.96 -29.39
CA VAL A 131 6.00 8.97 -28.35
C VAL A 131 6.74 9.74 -27.26
N VAL A 132 6.15 9.94 -26.09
CA VAL A 132 6.95 10.14 -24.88
C VAL A 132 7.07 8.77 -24.27
N LYS A 133 8.26 8.15 -24.41
CA LYS A 133 8.56 6.88 -23.75
C LYS A 133 8.33 7.10 -22.26
N ALA A 134 7.18 6.62 -21.79
CA ALA A 134 6.92 6.44 -20.39
C ALA A 134 8.07 5.57 -19.89
N THR A 135 8.99 6.17 -19.14
CA THR A 135 9.97 5.45 -18.37
C THR A 135 9.17 4.67 -17.34
N LYS A 136 8.66 3.49 -17.74
CA LYS A 136 8.46 2.37 -16.83
C LYS A 136 9.68 2.39 -15.93
N TYR A 137 9.51 2.42 -14.62
CA TYR A 137 10.58 2.06 -13.70
C TYR A 137 11.01 0.65 -14.09
N SER A 138 11.93 0.59 -15.04
CA SER A 138 12.49 -0.63 -15.56
C SER A 138 13.38 -1.14 -14.45
N VAL A 139 13.37 -2.43 -14.21
CA VAL A 139 14.29 -3.11 -13.29
C VAL A 139 15.76 -2.68 -13.53
N ALA A 140 16.07 -2.23 -14.75
CA ALA A 140 17.35 -1.62 -15.13
C ALA A 140 17.69 -0.29 -14.41
N ASN A 141 16.72 0.46 -13.90
CA ASN A 141 16.92 1.71 -13.15
C ASN A 141 17.40 1.47 -11.71
N LEU A 142 17.30 0.23 -11.21
CA LEU A 142 17.77 -0.17 -9.88
C LEU A 142 19.26 -0.53 -9.88
N LEU A 143 19.86 -0.67 -11.06
CA LEU A 143 21.27 -0.95 -11.24
C LEU A 143 22.06 0.37 -11.25
N SER A 144 23.14 0.42 -10.47
CA SER A 144 24.16 1.46 -10.60
C SER A 144 24.80 1.42 -11.99
N GLU A 145 25.45 2.51 -12.40
CA GLU A 145 26.10 2.59 -13.71
C GLU A 145 27.17 1.49 -13.90
N VAL A 146 27.85 1.11 -12.81
CA VAL A 146 28.83 0.00 -12.80
C VAL A 146 28.14 -1.35 -13.06
N GLU A 147 26.98 -1.58 -12.46
CA GLU A 147 26.22 -2.83 -12.63
C GLU A 147 25.57 -2.93 -14.01
N LYS A 148 25.14 -1.80 -14.58
CA LYS A 148 24.65 -1.77 -15.97
C LYS A 148 25.76 -2.21 -16.92
N ARG A 149 26.97 -1.67 -16.77
CA ARG A 149 28.15 -2.09 -17.58
C ARG A 149 28.50 -3.55 -17.36
N PHE A 150 28.50 -4.01 -16.10
CA PHE A 150 28.74 -5.40 -15.75
C PHE A 150 27.71 -6.36 -16.38
N CYS A 151 26.43 -5.99 -16.36
CA CYS A 151 25.38 -6.76 -17.03
C CYS A 151 25.61 -6.83 -18.54
N CYS A 152 26.04 -5.73 -19.18
CA CYS A 152 26.39 -5.73 -20.59
C CYS A 152 27.60 -6.63 -20.89
N GLU A 153 28.65 -6.57 -20.06
CA GLU A 153 29.89 -7.35 -20.24
C GLU A 153 29.64 -8.85 -20.14
N LEU A 154 28.89 -9.29 -19.12
CA LEU A 154 28.59 -10.72 -18.90
C LEU A 154 27.34 -11.20 -19.65
N ARG A 155 26.70 -10.31 -20.43
CA ARG A 155 25.42 -10.53 -21.11
C ARG A 155 24.31 -11.00 -20.17
N PHE A 156 24.24 -10.42 -18.98
CA PHE A 156 23.12 -10.61 -18.07
C PHE A 156 21.94 -9.74 -18.47
N SER A 157 20.73 -10.28 -18.34
CA SER A 157 19.55 -9.42 -18.23
C SER A 157 19.55 -8.77 -16.84
N PRO A 158 19.14 -7.50 -16.71
CA PRO A 158 19.07 -6.81 -15.43
C PRO A 158 18.29 -7.59 -14.36
N THR A 159 17.23 -8.28 -14.77
CA THR A 159 16.41 -9.14 -13.90
C THR A 159 17.18 -10.37 -13.40
N MET A 160 18.02 -10.99 -14.24
CA MET A 160 18.81 -12.16 -13.86
C MET A 160 19.88 -11.79 -12.83
N TYR A 161 20.61 -10.70 -13.07
CA TYR A 161 21.65 -10.23 -12.16
C TYR A 161 21.10 -9.86 -10.78
N LEU A 162 19.97 -9.14 -10.72
CA LEU A 162 19.35 -8.78 -9.43
C LEU A 162 18.88 -9.99 -8.64
N LYS A 163 18.31 -10.99 -9.31
CA LYS A 163 17.91 -12.25 -8.67
C LYS A 163 19.11 -13.00 -8.10
N MET A 164 20.24 -12.99 -8.82
CA MET A 164 21.49 -13.60 -8.34
C MET A 164 22.05 -12.84 -7.15
N GLN A 165 22.07 -11.51 -7.22
CA GLN A 165 22.51 -10.64 -6.14
C GLN A 165 21.65 -10.82 -4.87
N GLU A 166 20.34 -10.86 -4.99
CA GLU A 166 19.42 -11.09 -3.87
C GLU A 166 19.67 -12.45 -3.22
N ASN A 167 19.64 -13.52 -4.02
CA ASN A 167 19.83 -14.89 -3.53
C ASN A 167 21.19 -15.05 -2.84
N LEU A 168 22.25 -14.48 -3.40
CA LEU A 168 23.59 -14.59 -2.83
C LEU A 168 23.71 -13.76 -1.55
N SER A 169 23.15 -12.54 -1.52
CA SER A 169 23.18 -11.69 -0.33
C SER A 169 22.40 -12.30 0.84
N VAL A 170 21.23 -12.89 0.58
CA VAL A 170 20.43 -13.58 1.61
C VAL A 170 21.21 -14.76 2.19
N GLN A 171 21.83 -15.59 1.35
CA GLN A 171 22.56 -16.76 1.81
C GLN A 171 23.87 -16.41 2.52
N MET A 172 24.55 -15.32 2.11
CA MET A 172 25.69 -14.76 2.85
C MET A 172 25.29 -14.29 4.26
N ILE A 173 24.12 -13.65 4.41
CA ILE A 173 23.61 -13.22 5.73
C ILE A 173 23.22 -14.42 6.59
N VAL A 174 22.63 -15.46 5.98
CA VAL A 174 22.24 -16.70 6.66
C VAL A 174 23.46 -17.55 7.07
N GLY A 175 24.64 -17.29 6.49
CA GLY A 175 25.90 -17.97 6.82
C GLY A 175 26.03 -19.35 6.18
N SER A 176 25.21 -19.67 5.17
CA SER A 176 25.22 -20.96 4.45
C SER A 176 26.25 -21.02 3.32
N VAL A 177 26.82 -19.88 2.93
CA VAL A 177 27.80 -19.77 1.84
C VAL A 177 29.16 -19.49 2.45
N SER A 178 29.92 -20.56 2.69
CA SER A 178 31.30 -20.47 3.20
C SER A 178 32.35 -20.71 2.11
N SER A 179 31.97 -21.36 1.00
CA SER A 179 32.86 -21.76 -0.09
C SER A 179 32.26 -21.44 -1.47
N MET A 180 33.13 -21.16 -2.44
CA MET A 180 32.75 -20.95 -3.85
C MET A 180 31.98 -22.14 -4.44
N PHE A 181 32.26 -23.36 -3.95
CA PHE A 181 31.54 -24.57 -4.35
C PHE A 181 30.04 -24.49 -4.06
N ASP A 182 29.65 -23.93 -2.90
CA ASP A 182 28.25 -23.77 -2.50
C ASP A 182 27.53 -22.79 -3.43
N VAL A 183 28.22 -21.73 -3.84
CA VAL A 183 27.71 -20.71 -4.79
C VAL A 183 27.47 -21.33 -6.17
N HIS A 184 28.39 -22.17 -6.66
CA HIS A 184 28.23 -22.85 -7.94
C HIS A 184 27.06 -23.85 -7.94
N GLN A 185 26.79 -24.50 -6.81
CA GLN A 185 25.65 -25.42 -6.71
C GLN A 185 24.31 -24.67 -6.73
N MET A 186 24.26 -23.42 -6.24
CA MET A 186 23.05 -22.60 -6.23
C MET A 186 22.60 -22.13 -7.62
N PHE A 187 23.54 -21.97 -8.55
CA PHE A 187 23.24 -21.43 -9.87
C PHE A 187 23.65 -22.41 -10.96
N LYS A 188 22.67 -22.86 -11.76
CA LYS A 188 22.91 -23.67 -12.97
C LYS A 188 23.39 -22.78 -14.13
N MET A 189 24.55 -22.16 -13.97
CA MET A 189 25.14 -21.22 -14.91
C MET A 189 26.65 -21.45 -15.02
N ASP A 190 27.27 -20.90 -16.06
CA ASP A 190 28.72 -20.77 -16.20
C ASP A 190 29.39 -20.27 -14.91
N THR A 191 30.28 -21.11 -14.38
CA THR A 191 31.11 -20.90 -13.20
C THR A 191 31.82 -19.54 -13.23
N MET A 192 32.37 -19.13 -14.39
CA MET A 192 33.09 -17.85 -14.51
C MET A 192 32.20 -16.63 -14.31
N LYS A 193 30.92 -16.73 -14.67
CA LYS A 193 29.94 -15.66 -14.47
C LYS A 193 29.50 -15.57 -13.01
N ILE A 194 29.41 -16.71 -12.34
CA ILE A 194 29.09 -16.80 -10.92
C ILE A 194 30.22 -16.16 -10.09
N ASP A 195 31.47 -16.50 -10.41
CA ASP A 195 32.65 -15.95 -9.73
C ASP A 195 32.69 -14.43 -9.80
N ARG A 196 32.52 -13.88 -11.00
CA ARG A 196 32.52 -12.43 -11.21
C ARG A 196 31.37 -11.71 -10.50
N VAL A 197 30.20 -12.34 -10.36
CA VAL A 197 29.08 -11.77 -9.59
C VAL A 197 29.42 -11.77 -8.09
N HIS A 198 30.01 -12.85 -7.59
CA HIS A 198 30.45 -12.96 -6.20
C HIS A 198 31.55 -11.93 -5.88
N ASP A 199 32.55 -11.78 -6.75
CA ASP A 199 33.62 -10.78 -6.59
C ASP A 199 33.08 -9.34 -6.59
N MET A 200 32.12 -9.05 -7.48
CA MET A 200 31.43 -7.75 -7.52
C MET A 200 30.68 -7.47 -6.20
N LEU A 201 30.10 -8.49 -5.57
CA LEU A 201 29.40 -8.35 -4.30
C LEU A 201 30.35 -8.18 -3.12
N ILE A 202 31.51 -8.84 -3.13
CA ILE A 202 32.59 -8.60 -2.17
C ILE A 202 33.12 -7.17 -2.29
N MET A 203 33.42 -6.71 -3.52
CA MET A 203 33.90 -5.35 -3.77
C MET A 203 32.90 -4.27 -3.35
N LYS A 204 31.60 -4.57 -3.38
CA LYS A 204 30.53 -3.68 -2.90
C LYS A 204 30.41 -3.58 -1.37
N GLY A 205 31.19 -4.35 -0.62
CA GLY A 205 31.31 -4.18 0.83
C GLY A 205 30.22 -4.87 1.65
N ILE A 206 29.71 -6.04 1.21
CA ILE A 206 28.85 -6.90 2.04
C ILE A 206 29.69 -7.89 2.89
N ARG A 207 31.02 -7.87 2.76
CA ARG A 207 31.95 -8.67 3.55
C ARG A 207 33.15 -7.82 3.99
N SER A 208 33.37 -7.70 5.29
CA SER A 208 34.70 -7.43 5.84
C SER A 208 35.53 -8.73 5.70
N PRO A 209 36.83 -8.68 5.34
CA PRO A 209 37.67 -9.84 4.99
C PRO A 209 37.48 -11.06 5.90
#